data_AF-A0A831SJF1-F1
#
_entry.id   AF-A0A831SJF1-F1
#
_cell.length_a   1.000
_cell.length_b   1.000
_cell.length_c   1.000
_cell.angle_alpha   90.00
_cell.angle_beta   90.00
_cell.angle_gamma   90.00
#
_symmetry.space_group_name_H-M   'P 1'
#
loop_
_entity.id
_entity.type
_entity.pdbx_description
1 polymer ?
#
loop_
_entity_poly.entity_id
_entity_poly.type
_entity_poly.pdbx_seq_one_letter_code
_entity_poly.pdbx_strand_id
1 'polypeptide(L)' 'MFYVVVCPNCKTPRVIEDNVKNVTCFKCGKRLSTKHLRIFFKTDDLREARMALGLLNAKINGKEDEFTCIFKE' A
#
# COMPACT_ATOMS: atom_id res chain seq x y z
N MET A 1 -7.71 10.13 7.08
CA MET A 1 -7.42 8.70 7.08
C MET A 1 -6.95 8.18 5.73
N PHE A 2 -5.78 7.55 5.73
CA PHE A 2 -5.13 6.86 4.63
C PHE A 2 -5.08 5.36 4.91
N TYR A 3 -5.30 4.55 3.88
CA TYR A 3 -5.22 3.10 3.94
C TYR A 3 -4.15 2.57 3.00
N VAL A 4 -3.36 1.60 3.46
CA VAL A 4 -2.47 0.81 2.60
C VAL A 4 -3.21 -0.46 2.21
N VAL A 5 -3.45 -0.63 0.92
CA VAL A 5 -4.15 -1.78 0.33
C VAL A 5 -3.27 -2.45 -0.71
N VAL A 6 -3.56 -3.71 -1.02
CA VAL A 6 -2.85 -4.47 -2.07
C VAL A 6 -3.82 -4.80 -3.20
N CYS A 7 -3.38 -4.57 -4.44
CA CYS A 7 -4.12 -5.01 -5.61
C CYS A 7 -4.22 -6.55 -5.61
N PRO A 8 -5.42 -7.15 -5.59
CA PRO A 8 -5.57 -8.61 -5.56
C PRO A 8 -5.11 -9.28 -6.85
N ASN A 9 -4.95 -8.53 -7.95
CA ASN A 9 -4.59 -9.06 -9.25
C ASN A 9 -3.07 -9.12 -9.46
N CYS A 10 -2.36 -8.00 -9.24
CA CYS A 10 -0.93 -7.89 -9.52
C CYS A 10 -0.08 -7.70 -8.26
N LYS A 11 -0.69 -7.88 -7.07
CA LYS A 11 -0.06 -7.79 -5.75
C LYS A 11 0.65 -6.47 -5.47
N THR A 12 0.34 -5.42 -6.21
CA THR A 12 0.98 -4.11 -6.04
C THR A 12 0.33 -3.35 -4.88
N PRO A 13 1.08 -2.97 -3.84
CA PRO A 13 0.55 -2.19 -2.75
C PRO A 13 0.37 -0.72 -3.16
N ARG A 14 -0.55 -0.02 -2.50
CA ARG A 14 -0.85 1.39 -2.75
C ARG A 14 -1.50 2.04 -1.52
N VAL A 15 -1.28 3.34 -1.35
CA VAL A 15 -2.05 4.20 -0.45
C VAL A 15 -3.31 4.70 -1.14
N ILE A 16 -4.45 4.61 -0.45
CA ILE A 16 -5.74 5.20 -0.85
C ILE A 16 -6.29 6.06 0.30
N GLU A 17 -7.14 7.02 -0.03
CA GLU A 17 -7.94 7.75 0.95
C GLU A 17 -9.25 7.01 1.24
N ASP A 18 -9.76 7.14 2.46
CA ASP A 18 -10.99 6.50 2.93
C ASP A 18 -12.24 6.87 2.10
N ASN A 19 -12.28 8.09 1.57
CA ASN A 19 -13.41 8.63 0.81
C ASN A 19 -13.53 8.09 -0.63
N VAL A 20 -12.56 7.29 -1.11
CA VAL A 20 -12.54 6.81 -2.48
C VAL A 20 -13.33 5.51 -2.62
N LYS A 21 -14.33 5.48 -3.52
CA LYS A 21 -15.15 4.27 -3.76
C LYS A 21 -14.49 3.26 -4.70
N ASN A 22 -13.73 3.75 -5.67
CA ASN A 22 -13.09 2.93 -6.69
C ASN A 22 -11.70 3.46 -6.99
N VAL A 23 -10.74 2.58 -7.19
CA VAL A 23 -9.37 2.93 -7.57
C VAL A 23 -8.91 2.11 -8.75
N THR A 24 -8.17 2.74 -9.66
CA THR A 24 -7.50 2.04 -10.75
C THR A 24 -6.09 1.68 -10.31
N CYS A 25 -5.72 0.40 -10.44
CA CYS A 25 -4.35 -0.04 -10.17
C CYS A 25 -3.40 0.52 -11.24
N PHE A 26 -2.41 1.31 -10.84
CA PHE A 26 -1.43 1.90 -11.77
C PHE A 26 -0.54 0.87 -12.47
N LYS A 27 -0.35 -0.32 -11.90
CA LYS A 27 0.51 -1.34 -12.51
C LYS A 27 -0.23 -2.20 -13.54
N CYS A 28 -1.46 -2.62 -13.25
CA CYS A 28 -2.19 -3.55 -14.11
C CYS A 28 -3.45 -2.98 -14.76
N GLY A 29 -3.77 -1.70 -14.52
CA GLY A 29 -4.92 -1.00 -15.13
C GLY A 29 -6.31 -1.44 -14.63
N LYS A 30 -6.42 -2.47 -13.79
CA LYS A 30 -7.71 -2.96 -13.30
C LYS A 30 -8.35 -1.96 -12.33
N ARG A 31 -9.65 -1.72 -12.53
CA ARG A 31 -10.50 -0.95 -11.62
C ARG A 31 -10.94 -1.83 -10.46
N LEU A 32 -10.77 -1.33 -9.24
CA LEU A 32 -11.02 -2.05 -8.00
C LEU A 32 -12.00 -1.24 -7.15
N SER A 33 -13.03 -1.90 -6.61
CA SER A 33 -13.90 -1.31 -5.59
C SER A 33 -13.19 -1.37 -4.25
N THR A 34 -13.03 -0.24 -3.58
CA THR A 34 -12.28 -0.13 -2.31
C THR A 34 -12.94 -0.92 -1.19
N LYS A 35 -14.26 -1.14 -1.24
CA LYS A 35 -15.01 -1.97 -0.29
C LYS A 35 -14.55 -3.43 -0.23
N HIS A 36 -13.95 -3.95 -1.30
CA HIS A 36 -13.46 -5.33 -1.37
C HIS A 36 -11.94 -5.44 -1.17
N LEU A 37 -11.25 -4.32 -0.94
CA LEU A 37 -9.81 -4.33 -0.72
C LEU A 37 -9.51 -4.58 0.76
N ARG A 38 -8.63 -5.55 1.01
CA ARG A 38 -8.07 -5.75 2.34
C ARG A 38 -7.16 -4.58 2.70
N ILE A 39 -7.43 -3.95 3.84
CA ILE A 39 -6.60 -2.91 4.43
C ILE A 39 -5.50 -3.59 5.26
N PHE A 40 -4.23 -3.27 4.96
CA PHE A 40 -3.06 -3.79 5.67
C PHE A 40 -2.56 -2.82 6.73
N PHE A 41 -2.76 -1.52 6.52
CA PHE A 41 -2.38 -0.47 7.45
C PHE A 41 -3.35 0.71 7.31
N LYS A 42 -3.65 1.39 8.42
CA LYS A 42 -4.47 2.59 8.47
C LYS A 42 -3.80 3.63 9.37
N THR A 43 -3.85 4.88 8.96
CA THR A 43 -3.30 6.02 9.72
C THR A 43 -3.95 7.31 9.25
N ASP A 44 -3.89 8.36 10.04
CA ASP A 44 -4.26 9.71 9.60
C ASP A 44 -3.06 10.50 9.05
N ASP A 45 -1.84 9.97 9.17
CA ASP A 45 -0.62 10.58 8.63
C ASP A 45 -0.20 9.96 7.28
N LEU A 46 -0.16 10.79 6.23
CA LEU A 46 0.28 10.39 4.90
C LEU A 46 1.72 9.85 4.88
N ARG A 47 2.60 10.40 5.73
CA ARG A 47 3.99 9.97 5.86
C ARG A 47 4.07 8.55 6.40
N GLU A 48 3.33 8.24 7.46
CA GLU A 48 3.25 6.88 7.99
C GLU A 48 2.66 5.91 6.96
N ALA A 49 1.63 6.31 6.21
CA ALA A 49 1.05 5.47 5.17
C ALA A 49 2.06 5.14 4.05
N ARG A 50 2.90 6.10 3.67
CA ARG A 50 3.97 5.91 2.67
C ARG A 50 5.09 5.02 3.21
N MET A 51 5.46 5.16 4.49
CA MET A 51 6.42 4.26 5.14
C MET A 51 5.92 2.82 5.17
N ALA A 52 4.66 2.62 5.59
CA ALA A 52 4.03 1.31 5.58
C ALA A 52 3.89 0.72 4.17
N LEU A 53 3.61 1.55 3.15
CA LEU A 53 3.64 1.14 1.74
C LEU A 53 5.04 0.65 1.33
N GLY A 54 6.09 1.37 1.69
CA GLY A 54 7.48 1.00 1.40
C GLY A 54 7.86 -0.34 2.01
N LEU A 55 7.59 -0.52 3.31
CA LEU A 55 7.79 -1.78 4.03
C LEU A 55 7.02 -2.94 3.39
N LEU A 56 5.74 -2.72 3.07
CA LEU A 56 4.90 -3.75 2.46
C LEU A 56 5.42 -4.13 1.07
N ASN A 57 5.86 -3.15 0.29
CA ASN A 57 6.43 -3.41 -1.03
C ASN A 57 7.77 -4.17 -0.92
N ALA A 58 8.64 -3.81 0.02
CA ALA A 58 9.88 -4.51 0.30
C ALA A 58 9.60 -5.98 0.69
N LYS A 59 8.66 -6.20 1.61
CA LYS A 59 8.23 -7.55 2.03
C LYS A 59 7.69 -8.39 0.88
N ILE A 60 6.86 -7.80 0.01
CA ILE A 60 6.32 -8.50 -1.17
C ILE A 60 7.43 -8.93 -2.14
N ASN A 61 8.52 -8.18 -2.22
CA ASN A 61 9.66 -8.48 -3.10
C ASN A 61 10.80 -9.24 -2.40
N GLY A 62 10.66 -9.60 -1.11
CA GLY A 62 11.71 -10.27 -0.33
C GLY A 62 12.92 -9.37 -0.03
N LYS A 63 12.73 -8.05 0.01
CA LYS A 63 13.78 -7.04 0.24
C LYS A 63 13.62 -6.28 1.56
N GLU A 64 13.03 -6.93 2.56
CA GLU A 64 12.72 -6.30 3.83
C GLU A 64 13.98 -5.86 4.61
N ASP A 65 15.06 -6.65 4.52
CA ASP A 65 16.35 -6.31 5.14
C ASP A 65 16.99 -5.06 4.52
N GLU A 66 16.95 -4.91 3.19
CA GLU A 66 17.46 -3.72 2.50
C GLU A 66 16.68 -2.47 2.90
N PHE A 67 15.35 -2.59 3.03
CA PHE A 67 14.51 -1.46 3.41
C PHE A 67 14.77 -1.02 4.84
N THR A 68 14.81 -1.95 5.81
CA THR A 68 15.02 -1.60 7.22
C THR A 68 16.39 -0.98 7.49
N CYS A 69 17.42 -1.35 6.73
CA CYS A 69 18.76 -0.74 6.82
C CYS A 69 18.80 0.75 6.39
N ILE A 70 17.92 1.20 5.49
CA ILE A 70 17.84 2.61 5.06
C ILE A 70 17.26 3.51 6.16
N PHE A 71 16.42 2.95 7.04
CA PHE A 71 15.70 3.70 8.08
C PHE A 71 16.20 3.42 9.50
N LYS A 72 17.33 2.71 9.64
CA LYS A 72 18.08 2.64 10.90
C LYS A 72 18.95 3.89 11.01
N GLU A 73 18.42 4.92 11.66
CA GLU A 73 19.22 6.00 12.28
C GLU A 73 19.07 5.89 13.80
#